data_AF-A0A371BJR7-F1
#
_entry.id   AF-A0A371BJR7-F1
#
_cell.length_a   1.000
_cell.length_b   1.000
_cell.length_c   1.000
_cell.angle_alpha   90.00
_cell.angle_beta   90.00
_cell.angle_gamma   90.00
#
_symmetry.space_group_name_H-M   'P 1'
#
loop_
_entity.id
_entity.type
_entity.pdbx_description
1 polymer ?
#
loop_
_entity_poly.entity_id
_entity_poly.type
_entity_poly.pdbx_seq_one_letter_code
_entity_poly.pdbx_strand_id
1 'polypeptide(L)'
;MLGGYHALPTRCPSIRPFSETIEYTRESSAASVPIDLNLLLQAYAHGIFPMADSRDDDESFWIEPQQRAILPLEGLHLSSSLAKVIRQDRFRVTTDCAFADVILKCAEATPDRKETWINSDIEKAFLELADRGMAHSVECWCDGELVGGLYGLSMGRAFFGESMFSRATDASKVALVWLVARLRAGGFTLLDCQFMTDHLRSLGAIEITQQHYLELLDVALGRAKASQISCVASPSPESADSSAAAAAAAGAALGDWGVLDDLLGASSPDSASSAGASSPGKLILHSLTQTS
;
A
#
# COMPACT_ATOMS: atom_id res chain seq x y z
N MET A 1 -11.54 36.53 -8.07
CA MET A 1 -10.43 35.98 -8.88
C MET A 1 -10.50 34.47 -8.75
N LEU A 2 -10.97 33.80 -9.80
CA LEU A 2 -11.10 32.34 -9.85
C LEU A 2 -9.75 31.77 -10.30
N GLY A 3 -9.02 31.16 -9.37
CA GLY A 3 -7.78 30.43 -9.69
C GLY A 3 -8.14 29.15 -10.44
N GLY A 4 -7.76 29.08 -11.72
CA GLY A 4 -7.87 27.88 -12.52
C GLY A 4 -6.88 26.83 -12.00
N TYR A 5 -7.39 25.74 -11.46
CA TYR A 5 -6.59 24.54 -11.22
C TYR A 5 -6.36 23.86 -12.57
N HIS A 6 -5.17 24.03 -13.13
CA HIS A 6 -4.71 23.18 -14.23
C HIS A 6 -4.56 21.76 -13.68
N ALA A 7 -5.31 20.80 -14.22
CA ALA A 7 -5.08 19.39 -13.98
C ALA A 7 -3.65 19.05 -14.43
N LEU A 8 -2.74 18.89 -13.48
CA LEU A 8 -1.39 18.41 -13.75
C LEU A 8 -1.48 16.89 -13.92
N PRO A 9 -0.85 16.32 -14.96
CA PRO A 9 -0.93 14.88 -15.24
C PRO A 9 -0.39 14.05 -14.07
N THR A 10 -0.93 12.84 -13.92
CA THR A 10 -0.50 11.78 -12.97
C THR A 10 0.89 11.19 -13.28
N ARG A 11 1.61 11.75 -14.26
CA ARG A 11 2.97 11.30 -14.59
C ARG A 11 3.90 11.61 -13.43
N CYS A 12 4.88 10.72 -13.21
CA CYS A 12 5.98 10.99 -12.29
C CYS A 12 6.50 12.42 -12.53
N PRO A 13 6.63 13.26 -11.49
CA PRO A 13 7.28 14.55 -11.65
C PRO A 13 8.66 14.34 -12.28
N SER A 14 9.20 15.32 -13.02
CA SER A 14 10.54 15.17 -13.59
C SER A 14 11.53 14.99 -12.43
N ILE A 15 11.92 13.75 -12.18
CA ILE A 15 12.86 13.36 -11.16
C ILE A 15 14.14 14.13 -11.48
N ARG A 16 14.61 14.95 -10.53
CA ARG A 16 16.00 15.39 -10.61
C ARG A 16 16.82 14.11 -10.51
N PRO A 17 17.69 13.79 -11.48
CA PRO A 17 18.52 12.60 -11.38
C PRO A 17 19.23 12.63 -10.03
N PHE A 18 19.22 11.50 -9.33
CA PHE A 18 19.99 11.30 -8.11
C PHE A 18 21.47 11.40 -8.48
N SER A 19 22.01 12.62 -8.46
CA SER A 19 23.42 12.90 -8.68
C SER A 19 24.04 13.30 -7.36
N GLU A 20 24.35 12.32 -6.52
CA GLU A 20 25.46 12.39 -5.57
C GLU A 20 25.75 10.97 -5.05
N THR A 21 26.85 10.41 -5.54
CA THR A 21 27.51 9.27 -4.91
C THR A 21 27.90 9.70 -3.51
N ILE A 22 27.20 9.22 -2.48
CA ILE A 22 27.63 9.36 -1.10
C ILE A 22 28.87 8.47 -0.94
N GLU A 23 30.06 9.07 -0.98
CA GLU A 23 31.29 8.44 -0.48
C GLU A 23 31.19 8.36 1.05
N TYR A 24 30.78 7.20 1.56
CA TYR A 24 30.81 6.91 2.98
C TYR A 24 32.19 6.39 3.39
N THR A 25 33.05 7.28 3.86
CA THR A 25 34.24 6.88 4.64
C THR A 25 33.95 6.98 6.13
N ARG A 26 33.77 5.84 6.81
CA ARG A 26 34.28 5.63 8.18
C ARG A 26 34.31 4.14 8.57
N GLU A 27 35.35 3.82 9.32
CA GLU A 27 35.81 2.48 9.69
C GLU A 27 34.95 1.75 10.72
N SER A 28 34.64 0.49 10.40
CA SER A 28 34.56 -0.72 11.24
C SER A 28 33.81 -0.65 12.58
N SER A 29 32.51 -0.95 12.53
CA SER A 29 31.76 -1.79 13.48
C SER A 29 31.29 -3.03 12.70
N ALA A 30 31.01 -4.17 13.34
CA ALA A 30 30.72 -5.45 12.67
C ALA A 30 29.73 -5.25 11.50
N ALA A 31 30.15 -5.63 10.29
CA ALA A 31 29.32 -5.44 9.10
C ALA A 31 27.97 -6.14 9.31
N SER A 32 26.90 -5.36 9.39
CA SER A 32 25.55 -5.89 9.42
C SER A 32 25.37 -6.82 8.23
N VAL A 33 24.83 -8.01 8.47
CA VAL A 33 24.63 -9.01 7.41
C VAL A 33 23.38 -8.60 6.66
N PRO A 34 23.46 -8.25 5.35
CA PRO A 34 22.29 -7.85 4.59
C PRO A 34 21.21 -8.93 4.64
N ILE A 35 19.94 -8.51 4.71
CA ILE A 35 18.81 -9.43 4.66
C ILE A 35 18.81 -10.13 3.29
N ASP A 36 18.94 -11.46 3.28
CA ASP A 36 18.79 -12.25 2.06
C ASP A 36 17.35 -12.09 1.53
N LEU A 37 17.21 -11.58 0.31
CA LEU A 37 15.90 -11.34 -0.29
C LEU A 37 15.06 -12.60 -0.48
N ASN A 38 15.67 -13.75 -0.75
CA ASN A 38 14.92 -15.00 -0.84
C ASN A 38 14.36 -15.39 0.52
N LEU A 39 15.16 -15.22 1.59
CA LEU A 39 14.69 -15.44 2.96
C LEU A 39 13.57 -14.46 3.33
N LEU A 40 13.72 -13.18 2.97
CA LEU A 40 12.70 -12.16 3.19
C LEU A 40 11.38 -12.51 2.51
N LEU A 41 11.42 -12.86 1.21
CA LEU A 41 10.23 -13.27 0.46
C LEU A 41 9.63 -14.56 1.02
N GLN A 42 10.46 -15.52 1.45
CA GLN A 42 9.98 -16.73 2.13
C GLN A 42 9.30 -16.40 3.47
N ALA A 43 9.83 -15.45 4.23
CA ALA A 43 9.23 -15.00 5.48
C ALA A 43 7.85 -14.40 5.23
N TYR A 44 7.71 -13.46 4.28
CA TYR A 44 6.40 -12.88 3.92
C TYR A 44 5.40 -13.94 3.45
N ALA A 45 5.88 -14.90 2.67
CA ALA A 45 5.09 -16.04 2.24
C ALA A 45 4.55 -16.93 3.38
N HIS A 46 5.12 -16.83 4.59
CA HIS A 46 4.67 -17.52 5.79
C HIS A 46 4.08 -16.56 6.84
N GLY A 47 3.78 -15.31 6.46
CA GLY A 47 3.21 -14.32 7.37
C GLY A 47 4.21 -13.73 8.36
N ILE A 48 5.51 -13.83 8.09
CA ILE A 48 6.60 -13.32 8.93
C ILE A 48 7.21 -12.09 8.25
N PHE A 49 7.56 -11.07 9.02
CA PHE A 49 8.17 -9.83 8.51
C PHE A 49 9.32 -9.36 9.41
N PRO A 50 10.33 -8.66 8.86
CA PRO A 50 11.46 -8.18 9.63
C PRO A 50 11.13 -6.88 10.38
N MET A 51 11.74 -6.69 11.55
CA MET A 51 11.78 -5.42 12.27
C MET A 51 13.15 -5.25 12.93
N ALA A 52 13.52 -4.02 13.25
CA ALA A 52 14.66 -3.69 14.11
C ALA A 52 14.18 -2.90 15.34
N ASP A 53 15.00 -2.81 16.39
CA ASP A 53 14.64 -2.04 17.59
C ASP A 53 14.78 -0.53 17.35
N SER A 54 15.72 -0.12 16.49
CA SER A 54 15.96 1.29 16.15
C SER A 54 16.51 1.46 14.72
N ARG A 55 16.59 2.72 14.27
CA ARG A 55 17.12 3.08 12.96
C ARG A 55 18.60 2.68 12.79
N ASP A 56 19.37 2.88 13.85
CA ASP A 56 20.82 2.69 13.88
C ASP A 56 21.21 1.29 14.38
N ASP A 57 20.23 0.39 14.49
CA ASP A 57 20.46 -1.00 14.89
C ASP A 57 21.03 -1.81 13.72
N ASP A 58 22.10 -2.54 13.98
CA ASP A 58 22.78 -3.41 13.01
C ASP A 58 22.09 -4.78 12.89
N GLU A 59 21.13 -5.09 13.77
CA GLU A 59 20.39 -6.36 13.75
C GLU A 59 18.91 -6.17 13.39
N SER A 60 18.32 -7.20 12.78
CA SER A 60 16.89 -7.30 12.53
C SER A 60 16.39 -8.65 13.00
N PHE A 61 15.17 -8.67 13.53
CA PHE A 61 14.49 -9.85 14.01
C PHE A 61 13.19 -10.08 13.25
N TRP A 62 12.72 -11.33 13.29
CA TRP A 62 11.54 -11.77 12.56
C TRP A 62 10.33 -11.82 13.48
N ILE A 63 9.21 -11.25 13.03
CA ILE A 63 7.99 -11.12 13.81
C ILE A 63 6.85 -11.93 13.19
N GLU A 64 6.18 -12.67 14.05
CA GLU A 64 4.99 -13.46 13.74
C GLU A 64 3.93 -13.22 14.82
N PRO A 65 3.03 -12.24 14.66
CA PRO A 65 2.11 -11.83 15.72
C PRO A 65 0.92 -12.78 15.81
N GLN A 66 0.45 -13.04 17.04
CA GLN A 66 -0.73 -13.89 17.28
C GLN A 66 -2.05 -13.26 16.76
N GLN A 67 -2.10 -11.93 16.73
CA GLN A 67 -3.16 -11.14 16.11
C GLN A 67 -2.56 -10.36 14.95
N ARG A 68 -3.23 -10.39 13.80
CA ARG A 68 -2.79 -9.71 12.59
C ARG A 68 -3.83 -8.70 12.17
N ALA A 69 -3.39 -7.47 11.90
CA ALA A 69 -4.25 -6.45 11.32
C ALA A 69 -4.30 -6.60 9.80
N ILE A 70 -5.51 -6.59 9.25
CA ILE A 70 -5.76 -6.48 7.81
C ILE A 70 -6.71 -5.32 7.54
N LEU A 71 -6.65 -4.76 6.34
CA LEU A 71 -7.68 -3.86 5.84
C LEU A 71 -8.47 -4.60 4.76
N PRO A 72 -9.68 -5.13 5.07
CA PRO A 72 -10.52 -5.74 4.04
C PRO A 72 -10.78 -4.72 2.93
N LEU A 73 -10.53 -5.11 1.67
CA LEU A 73 -10.61 -4.16 0.54
C LEU A 73 -12.02 -3.58 0.35
N GLU A 74 -13.05 -4.38 0.66
CA GLU A 74 -14.46 -3.95 0.67
C GLU A 74 -14.90 -3.35 2.03
N GLY A 75 -14.02 -3.40 3.04
CA GLY A 75 -14.25 -2.88 4.39
C GLY A 75 -13.70 -1.48 4.63
N LEU A 76 -13.14 -0.81 3.60
CA LEU A 76 -12.59 0.53 3.72
C LEU A 76 -13.65 1.53 4.21
N HIS A 77 -13.43 2.09 5.39
CA HIS A 77 -14.27 3.15 5.93
C HIS A 77 -13.83 4.51 5.38
N LEU A 78 -14.62 5.04 4.43
CA LEU A 78 -14.39 6.34 3.84
C LEU A 78 -15.30 7.41 4.45
N SER A 79 -14.73 8.27 5.31
CA SER A 79 -15.49 9.40 5.89
C SER A 79 -15.88 10.43 4.83
N SER A 80 -16.95 11.18 5.08
CA SER A 80 -17.43 12.21 4.16
C SER A 80 -16.42 13.35 3.94
N SER A 81 -15.65 13.70 4.96
CA SER A 81 -14.58 14.69 4.88
C SER A 81 -13.41 14.20 4.05
N LEU A 82 -12.99 12.94 4.22
CA LEU A 82 -11.91 12.35 3.41
C LEU A 82 -12.34 12.20 1.95
N ALA A 83 -13.57 11.75 1.69
CA ALA A 83 -14.12 11.72 0.33
C ALA A 83 -14.14 13.10 -0.32
N LYS A 84 -14.39 14.17 0.45
CA LYS A 84 -14.32 15.55 -0.06
C LYS A 84 -12.89 15.94 -0.43
N VAL A 85 -11.90 15.61 0.42
CA VAL A 85 -10.47 15.87 0.15
C VAL A 85 -10.03 15.19 -1.15
N ILE A 86 -10.38 13.92 -1.34
CA ILE A 86 -10.05 13.15 -2.54
C ILE A 86 -10.73 13.76 -3.78
N ARG A 87 -12.03 14.08 -3.70
CA ARG A 87 -12.79 14.67 -4.82
C ARG A 87 -12.24 16.02 -5.29
N GLN A 88 -11.58 16.75 -4.39
CA GLN A 88 -10.98 18.04 -4.67
C GLN A 88 -9.59 17.94 -5.29
N ASP A 89 -9.05 16.72 -5.44
CA ASP A 89 -7.68 16.47 -5.92
C ASP A 89 -6.65 17.33 -5.17
N ARG A 90 -6.85 17.47 -3.84
CA ARG A 90 -5.98 18.30 -2.99
C ARG A 90 -4.53 17.82 -3.02
N PHE A 91 -4.33 16.53 -3.24
CA PHE A 91 -3.01 15.93 -3.46
C PHE A 91 -2.96 15.39 -4.88
N ARG A 92 -1.83 15.62 -5.56
CA ARG A 92 -1.47 14.81 -6.72
C ARG A 92 -0.94 13.48 -6.21
N VAL A 93 -1.53 12.38 -6.65
CA VAL A 93 -1.10 11.03 -6.24
C VAL A 93 -0.35 10.37 -7.39
N THR A 94 0.80 9.76 -7.08
CA THR A 94 1.59 8.95 -8.02
C THR A 94 1.93 7.60 -7.37
N THR A 95 2.50 6.68 -8.16
CA THR A 95 3.03 5.41 -7.67
C THR A 95 4.37 5.09 -8.30
N ASP A 96 5.24 4.45 -7.52
CA ASP A 96 6.58 4.00 -7.91
C ASP A 96 7.47 5.12 -8.50
N CYS A 97 7.14 6.39 -8.22
CA CYS A 97 7.90 7.54 -8.72
C CYS A 97 8.98 8.03 -7.75
N ALA A 98 8.83 7.70 -6.46
CA ALA A 98 9.73 8.17 -5.41
C ALA A 98 9.84 7.18 -4.24
N PHE A 99 9.94 5.88 -4.55
CA PHE A 99 10.00 4.82 -3.55
C PHE A 99 11.09 5.07 -2.49
N ALA A 100 12.29 5.44 -2.93
CA ALA A 100 13.41 5.76 -2.04
C ALA A 100 13.08 6.90 -1.06
N ASP A 101 12.46 7.98 -1.53
CA ASP A 101 12.06 9.09 -0.66
C ASP A 101 10.94 8.67 0.31
N VAL A 102 10.03 7.80 -0.11
CA VAL A 102 8.94 7.28 0.74
C VAL A 102 9.51 6.44 1.88
N ILE A 103 10.39 5.48 1.60
CA ILE A 103 10.96 4.63 2.66
C ILE A 103 11.84 5.44 3.61
N LEU A 104 12.63 6.39 3.10
CA LEU A 104 13.41 7.32 3.92
C LEU A 104 12.51 8.13 4.86
N LYS A 105 11.42 8.71 4.35
CA LYS A 105 10.45 9.45 5.18
C LYS A 105 9.71 8.57 6.18
N CYS A 106 9.45 7.31 5.83
CA CYS A 106 8.91 6.33 6.78
C CYS A 106 9.91 5.98 7.88
N ALA A 107 11.21 6.03 7.59
CA ALA A 107 12.29 5.77 8.55
C ALA A 107 12.66 7.00 9.42
N GLU A 108 12.19 8.21 9.07
CA GLU A 108 12.48 9.41 9.86
C GLU A 108 11.89 9.32 11.28
N ALA A 109 12.67 9.74 12.27
CA ALA A 109 12.16 10.04 13.60
C ALA A 109 11.20 11.24 13.53
N THR A 110 10.12 11.20 14.29
CA THR A 110 9.17 12.29 14.45
C THR A 110 9.03 12.64 15.93
N PRO A 111 8.48 13.82 16.27
CA PRO A 111 8.23 14.18 17.67
C PRO A 111 7.42 13.12 18.44
N ASP A 112 6.50 12.44 17.75
CA ASP A 112 5.62 11.41 18.32
C ASP A 112 6.23 10.00 18.26
N ARG A 113 7.26 9.80 17.42
CA ARG A 113 7.92 8.52 17.20
C ARG A 113 9.43 8.72 17.08
N LYS A 114 10.13 8.62 18.22
CA LYS A 114 11.58 8.86 18.30
C LYS A 114 12.41 7.77 17.64
N GLU A 115 11.92 6.53 17.66
CA GLU A 115 12.59 5.36 17.09
C GLU A 115 11.78 4.78 15.93
N THR A 116 12.46 4.27 14.90
CA THR A 116 11.83 3.51 13.82
C THR A 116 12.41 2.11 13.78
N TRP A 117 11.61 1.15 13.33
CA TRP A 117 12.05 -0.22 13.10
C TRP A 117 12.74 -0.41 11.74
N ILE A 118 12.70 0.61 10.87
CA ILE A 118 13.28 0.56 9.52
C ILE A 118 14.75 0.96 9.62
N ASN A 119 15.61 -0.02 9.93
CA ASN A 119 17.06 0.15 9.91
C ASN A 119 17.61 0.14 8.47
N SER A 120 18.94 0.26 8.34
CA SER A 120 19.60 0.34 7.04
C SER A 120 19.46 -0.93 6.19
N ASP A 121 19.33 -2.11 6.80
CA ASP A 121 19.27 -3.37 6.06
C ASP A 121 17.86 -3.67 5.53
N ILE A 122 16.83 -3.35 6.31
CA ILE A 122 15.44 -3.38 5.85
C ILE A 122 15.27 -2.38 4.69
N GLU A 123 15.83 -1.17 4.81
CA GLU A 123 15.76 -0.17 3.75
C GLU A 123 16.39 -0.68 2.45
N LYS A 124 17.64 -1.17 2.50
CA LYS A 124 18.34 -1.71 1.32
C LYS A 124 17.56 -2.85 0.68
N ALA A 125 17.01 -3.77 1.47
CA ALA A 125 16.24 -4.90 0.97
C ALA A 125 15.00 -4.44 0.21
N PHE A 126 14.27 -3.45 0.74
CA PHE A 126 13.08 -2.92 0.09
C PHE A 126 13.38 -2.07 -1.15
N LEU A 127 14.49 -1.34 -1.16
CA LEU A 127 14.97 -0.66 -2.38
C LEU A 127 15.25 -1.68 -3.49
N GLU A 128 15.94 -2.77 -3.17
CA GLU A 128 16.23 -3.81 -4.16
C GLU A 128 14.96 -4.54 -4.63
N LEU A 129 13.98 -4.74 -3.74
CA LEU A 129 12.67 -5.28 -4.12
C LEU A 129 11.88 -4.32 -5.01
N ALA A 130 12.02 -3.00 -4.82
CA ALA A 130 11.40 -2.00 -5.68
C ALA A 130 12.02 -2.01 -7.08
N ASP A 131 13.35 -2.10 -7.17
CA ASP A 131 14.08 -2.23 -8.44
C ASP A 131 13.67 -3.50 -9.22
N ARG A 132 13.27 -4.55 -8.50
CA ARG A 132 12.76 -5.81 -9.06
C ARG A 132 11.26 -5.77 -9.40
N GLY A 133 10.58 -4.64 -9.16
CA GLY A 133 9.14 -4.47 -9.40
C GLY A 133 8.25 -5.27 -8.45
N MET A 134 8.76 -5.62 -7.27
CA MET A 134 8.03 -6.39 -6.25
C MET A 134 7.55 -5.49 -5.10
N ALA A 135 8.34 -4.48 -4.73
CA ALA A 135 7.90 -3.46 -3.77
C ALA A 135 7.40 -2.22 -4.50
N HIS A 136 6.34 -1.63 -3.98
CA HIS A 136 5.67 -0.49 -4.59
C HIS A 136 5.36 0.59 -3.58
N SER A 137 5.26 1.83 -4.07
CA SER A 137 4.91 2.99 -3.27
C SER A 137 3.71 3.74 -3.84
N VAL A 138 3.00 4.44 -2.94
CA VAL A 138 1.98 5.42 -3.27
C VAL A 138 2.38 6.75 -2.67
N GLU A 139 2.51 7.78 -3.49
CA GLU A 139 3.03 9.09 -3.10
C GLU A 139 1.96 10.17 -3.19
N CYS A 140 1.84 11.00 -2.15
CA CYS A 140 0.97 12.17 -2.12
C CYS A 140 1.79 13.46 -2.17
N TRP A 141 1.58 14.24 -3.22
CA TRP A 141 2.27 15.50 -3.47
C TRP A 141 1.34 16.70 -3.27
N CYS A 142 1.84 17.74 -2.59
CA CYS A 142 1.18 19.05 -2.49
C CYS A 142 2.20 20.11 -2.86
N ASP A 143 1.85 21.01 -3.78
CA ASP A 143 2.72 22.10 -4.24
C ASP A 143 4.13 21.66 -4.70
N GLY A 144 4.24 20.43 -5.20
CA GLY A 144 5.51 19.83 -5.65
C GLY A 144 6.31 19.12 -4.56
N GLU A 145 5.87 19.17 -3.30
CA GLU A 145 6.52 18.48 -2.18
C GLU A 145 5.86 17.14 -1.88
N LEU A 146 6.67 16.14 -1.52
CA LEU A 146 6.21 14.83 -1.06
C LEU A 146 5.75 14.94 0.41
N VAL A 147 4.44 15.02 0.61
CA VAL A 147 3.82 15.33 1.92
C VAL A 147 3.12 14.14 2.58
N GLY A 148 3.10 12.98 1.93
CA GLY A 148 2.63 11.73 2.51
C GLY A 148 2.84 10.58 1.54
N GLY A 149 2.73 9.37 2.05
CA GLY A 149 2.86 8.19 1.22
C GLY A 149 2.97 6.92 2.05
N LEU A 150 2.98 5.80 1.36
CA LEU A 150 3.17 4.47 1.91
C LEU A 150 3.96 3.61 0.93
N TYR A 151 4.57 2.55 1.43
CA TYR A 151 5.16 1.51 0.59
C TYR A 151 4.77 0.13 1.09
N GLY A 152 4.94 -0.86 0.21
CA GLY A 152 4.65 -2.25 0.54
C GLY A 152 5.21 -3.23 -0.46
N LEU A 153 5.07 -4.52 -0.16
CA LEU A 153 5.45 -5.63 -1.02
C LEU A 153 4.21 -6.21 -1.69
N SER A 154 4.28 -6.50 -3.00
CA SER A 154 3.29 -7.29 -3.71
C SER A 154 3.77 -8.73 -3.87
N MET A 155 2.89 -9.70 -3.61
CA MET A 155 3.15 -11.12 -3.86
C MET A 155 1.86 -11.86 -4.13
N GLY A 156 1.74 -12.49 -5.30
CA GLY A 156 0.49 -13.12 -5.71
C GLY A 156 -0.62 -12.06 -5.77
N ARG A 157 -1.67 -12.25 -4.97
CA ARG A 157 -2.79 -11.31 -4.80
C ARG A 157 -2.80 -10.69 -3.39
N ALA A 158 -1.67 -10.76 -2.68
CA ALA A 158 -1.46 -10.10 -1.40
C ALA A 158 -0.60 -8.85 -1.58
N PHE A 159 -0.94 -7.82 -0.83
CA PHE A 159 -0.13 -6.63 -0.64
C PHE A 159 0.17 -6.46 0.85
N PHE A 160 1.45 -6.42 1.21
CA PHE A 160 1.93 -6.21 2.57
C PHE A 160 2.28 -4.74 2.71
N GLY A 161 1.39 -3.95 3.33
CA GLY A 161 1.63 -2.54 3.57
C GLY A 161 2.63 -2.37 4.70
N GLU A 162 3.84 -1.92 4.42
CA GLU A 162 4.94 -1.92 5.39
C GLU A 162 4.89 -0.71 6.32
N SER A 163 4.91 0.48 5.74
CA SER A 163 4.92 1.71 6.51
C SER A 163 4.31 2.85 5.72
N MET A 164 3.99 3.91 6.45
CA MET A 164 3.45 5.15 5.89
C MET A 164 3.93 6.35 6.68
N PHE A 165 3.95 7.51 6.03
CA PHE A 165 4.24 8.78 6.66
C PHE A 165 3.24 9.85 6.22
N SER A 166 3.09 10.89 7.03
CA SER A 166 2.24 12.05 6.72
C SER A 166 2.87 13.32 7.25
N ARG A 167 3.05 14.31 6.38
CA ARG A 167 3.51 15.68 6.69
C ARG A 167 2.43 16.73 6.44
N ALA A 168 1.34 16.35 5.78
CA ALA A 168 0.12 17.15 5.65
C ALA A 168 -1.11 16.39 6.17
N THR A 169 -2.13 17.14 6.61
CA THR A 169 -3.41 16.56 7.06
C THR A 169 -4.03 15.72 5.95
N ASP A 170 -4.42 14.49 6.29
CA ASP A 170 -5.05 13.50 5.40
C ASP A 170 -4.17 12.92 4.29
N ALA A 171 -2.90 13.31 4.15
CA ALA A 171 -2.05 12.80 3.07
C ALA A 171 -1.88 11.27 3.12
N SER A 172 -1.54 10.69 4.28
CA SER A 172 -1.45 9.21 4.40
C SER A 172 -2.80 8.50 4.23
N LYS A 173 -3.91 9.12 4.65
CA LYS A 173 -5.25 8.55 4.44
C LYS A 173 -5.59 8.52 2.95
N VAL A 174 -5.26 9.58 2.22
CA VAL A 174 -5.44 9.64 0.78
C VAL A 174 -4.58 8.57 0.10
N ALA A 175 -3.31 8.43 0.48
CA ALA A 175 -2.45 7.36 -0.04
C ALA A 175 -3.06 5.96 0.19
N LEU A 176 -3.60 5.68 1.38
CA LEU A 176 -4.24 4.40 1.68
C LEU A 176 -5.52 4.16 0.87
N VAL A 177 -6.36 5.18 0.69
CA VAL A 177 -7.56 5.06 -0.14
C VAL A 177 -7.20 4.77 -1.60
N TRP A 178 -6.16 5.42 -2.12
CA TRP A 178 -5.64 5.15 -3.46
C TRP A 178 -5.04 3.75 -3.57
N LEU A 179 -4.31 3.28 -2.55
CA LEU A 179 -3.84 1.90 -2.48
C LEU A 179 -5.01 0.92 -2.58
N VAL A 180 -6.06 1.07 -1.76
CA VAL A 180 -7.21 0.14 -1.79
C VAL A 180 -7.88 0.14 -3.16
N ALA A 181 -8.08 1.31 -3.78
CA ALA A 181 -8.63 1.39 -5.13
C ALA A 181 -7.76 0.63 -6.15
N ARG A 182 -6.44 0.75 -6.05
CA ARG A 182 -5.48 0.03 -6.90
C ARG A 182 -5.55 -1.47 -6.68
N LEU A 183 -5.55 -1.91 -5.44
CA LEU A 183 -5.61 -3.32 -5.08
C LEU A 183 -6.91 -3.98 -5.58
N ARG A 184 -8.04 -3.29 -5.47
CA ARG A 184 -9.33 -3.76 -6.02
C ARG A 184 -9.27 -3.87 -7.54
N ALA A 185 -8.80 -2.83 -8.23
CA ALA A 185 -8.68 -2.84 -9.70
C ALA A 185 -7.71 -3.93 -10.19
N GLY A 186 -6.61 -4.13 -9.48
CA GLY A 186 -5.59 -5.14 -9.77
C GLY A 186 -5.95 -6.57 -9.36
N GLY A 187 -7.16 -6.80 -8.83
CA GLY A 187 -7.63 -8.12 -8.43
C GLY A 187 -6.93 -8.70 -7.20
N PHE A 188 -6.29 -7.89 -6.36
CA PHE A 188 -5.76 -8.32 -5.06
C PHE A 188 -6.90 -8.71 -4.10
N THR A 189 -6.59 -9.52 -3.10
CA THR A 189 -7.57 -10.00 -2.10
C THR A 189 -7.15 -9.79 -0.65
N LEU A 190 -5.87 -9.52 -0.41
CA LEU A 190 -5.35 -9.35 0.95
C LEU A 190 -4.52 -8.07 0.99
N LEU A 191 -4.92 -7.14 1.86
CA LEU A 191 -4.09 -6.02 2.29
C LEU A 191 -3.73 -6.26 3.76
N ASP A 192 -2.48 -6.68 3.97
CA ASP A 192 -1.89 -6.87 5.29
C ASP A 192 -1.39 -5.54 5.84
N CYS A 193 -1.68 -5.27 7.11
CA CYS A 193 -1.26 -4.07 7.83
C CYS A 193 -0.46 -4.39 9.09
N GLN A 194 -0.02 -5.65 9.25
CA GLN A 194 0.73 -6.20 10.37
C GLN A 194 0.08 -5.92 11.73
N PHE A 195 0.32 -4.75 12.32
CA PHE A 195 -0.18 -4.34 13.62
C PHE A 195 -1.31 -3.33 13.51
N MET A 196 -2.28 -3.45 14.40
CA MET A 196 -3.38 -2.51 14.46
C MET A 196 -2.92 -1.17 15.03
N THR A 197 -3.40 -0.08 14.43
CA THR A 197 -3.22 1.29 14.92
C THR A 197 -4.56 2.01 14.89
N ASP A 198 -4.72 3.07 15.69
CA ASP A 198 -5.95 3.88 15.66
C ASP A 198 -6.18 4.51 14.28
N HIS A 199 -5.10 4.82 13.56
CA HIS A 199 -5.16 5.31 12.19
C HIS A 199 -5.82 4.29 11.26
N LEU A 200 -5.31 3.06 11.23
CA LEU A 200 -5.84 1.97 10.41
C LEU A 200 -7.26 1.57 10.83
N ARG A 201 -7.52 1.50 12.14
CA ARG A 201 -8.85 1.20 12.69
C ARG A 201 -9.89 2.21 12.20
N SER A 202 -9.55 3.50 12.19
CA SER A 202 -10.44 4.56 11.69
C SER A 202 -10.78 4.42 10.20
N LEU A 203 -9.97 3.68 9.44
CA LEU A 203 -10.15 3.42 8.01
C LEU A 203 -10.76 2.04 7.74
N GLY A 204 -11.19 1.30 8.76
CA GLY A 204 -11.89 0.02 8.63
C GLY A 204 -11.00 -1.22 8.76
N ALA A 205 -9.74 -1.06 9.20
CA ALA A 205 -8.91 -2.21 9.48
C ALA A 205 -9.47 -3.02 10.67
N ILE A 206 -9.29 -4.34 10.60
CA ILE A 206 -9.72 -5.29 11.64
C ILE A 206 -8.53 -6.15 12.10
N GLU A 207 -8.62 -6.66 13.31
CA GLU A 207 -7.68 -7.66 13.83
C GLU A 207 -8.29 -9.05 13.66
N ILE A 208 -7.49 -9.99 13.16
CA ILE A 208 -7.85 -11.40 12.99
C ILE A 208 -6.79 -12.28 13.64
N THR A 209 -7.14 -13.53 13.97
CA THR A 209 -6.16 -14.49 14.45
C THR A 209 -5.12 -14.79 13.37
N GLN A 210 -3.90 -15.08 13.80
CA GLN A 210 -2.82 -15.53 12.91
C GLN A 210 -3.28 -16.67 11.99
N GLN A 211 -3.98 -17.67 12.52
CA GLN A 211 -4.50 -18.80 11.73
C GLN A 211 -5.39 -18.33 10.58
N HIS A 212 -6.36 -17.45 10.84
CA HIS A 212 -7.25 -16.94 9.81
C HIS A 212 -6.48 -16.08 8.78
N TYR A 213 -5.50 -15.30 9.23
CA TYR A 213 -4.63 -14.56 8.31
C TYR A 213 -3.86 -15.50 7.37
N LEU A 214 -3.27 -16.59 7.88
CA LEU A 214 -2.55 -17.55 7.04
C LEU A 214 -3.46 -18.24 6.02
N GLU A 215 -4.71 -18.55 6.38
CA GLU A 215 -5.70 -19.06 5.42
C GLU A 215 -5.98 -18.06 4.28
N LEU A 216 -6.13 -16.77 4.59
CA LEU A 216 -6.30 -15.70 3.59
C LEU A 216 -5.04 -15.54 2.73
N LEU A 217 -3.86 -15.61 3.35
CA LEU A 217 -2.57 -15.49 2.69
C LEU A 217 -2.35 -16.64 1.69
N ASP A 218 -2.60 -17.88 2.08
CA ASP A 218 -2.45 -19.03 1.19
C ASP A 218 -3.38 -18.94 -0.04
N VAL A 219 -4.59 -18.43 0.13
CA VAL A 219 -5.50 -18.16 -0.98
C VAL A 219 -4.97 -17.03 -1.87
N ALA A 220 -4.48 -15.94 -1.28
CA ALA A 220 -3.92 -14.81 -2.02
C ALA A 220 -2.65 -15.21 -2.79
N LEU A 221 -1.84 -16.12 -2.27
CA LEU A 221 -0.65 -16.68 -2.92
C LEU A 221 -0.96 -17.82 -3.91
N GLY A 222 -2.23 -18.21 -4.05
CA GLY A 222 -2.66 -19.27 -4.97
C GLY A 222 -2.31 -20.69 -4.50
N ARG A 223 -1.98 -20.87 -3.22
CA ARG A 223 -1.65 -22.17 -2.61
C ARG A 223 -2.89 -22.95 -2.17
N ALA A 224 -3.98 -22.24 -1.87
CA ALA A 224 -5.27 -22.81 -1.48
C ALA A 224 -6.43 -22.21 -2.29
N LYS A 225 -7.58 -22.89 -2.30
CA LYS A 225 -8.82 -22.35 -2.90
C LYS A 225 -9.61 -21.57 -1.86
N ALA A 226 -10.19 -20.44 -2.27
CA ALA A 226 -11.02 -19.59 -1.39
C ALA A 226 -12.20 -20.35 -0.72
N SER A 227 -12.70 -21.44 -1.34
CA SER A 227 -13.75 -22.29 -0.78
C SER A 227 -13.32 -23.10 0.46
N GLN A 228 -12.05 -23.02 0.87
CA GLN A 228 -11.48 -23.80 1.97
C GLN A 228 -11.20 -22.95 3.23
N ILE A 229 -11.54 -21.66 3.22
CA ILE A 229 -11.35 -20.76 4.38
C ILE A 229 -12.38 -21.09 5.47
N SER A 230 -11.93 -21.26 6.71
CA SER A 230 -12.79 -21.52 7.86
C SER A 230 -13.47 -20.23 8.30
N CYS A 231 -14.79 -20.12 8.17
CA CYS A 231 -15.49 -18.96 8.72
C CYS A 231 -15.57 -19.04 10.25
N VAL A 232 -15.02 -18.03 10.95
CA VAL A 232 -15.30 -17.83 12.38
C VAL A 232 -16.38 -16.75 12.49
N ALA A 233 -17.57 -17.15 12.94
CA ALA A 233 -18.78 -16.32 13.11
C ALA A 233 -18.57 -15.18 14.15
N SER A 234 -19.32 -14.05 14.12
CA SER A 234 -20.76 -13.92 14.51
C SER A 234 -21.22 -12.44 14.48
N PRO A 235 -22.51 -12.07 14.70
CA PRO A 235 -23.78 -12.79 14.49
C PRO A 235 -24.69 -12.10 13.43
N SER A 236 -25.61 -12.89 12.87
CA SER A 236 -26.71 -12.50 11.95
C SER A 236 -27.84 -11.73 12.69
N PRO A 237 -28.85 -11.13 12.00
CA PRO A 237 -29.78 -11.76 11.03
C PRO A 237 -29.87 -10.94 9.71
N GLU A 238 -30.41 -11.35 8.57
CA GLU A 238 -31.29 -12.43 8.13
C GLU A 238 -31.22 -12.44 6.57
N SER A 239 -31.32 -13.64 5.98
CA SER A 239 -31.70 -13.98 4.59
C SER A 239 -31.60 -12.95 3.44
N ALA A 240 -30.83 -13.27 2.39
CA ALA A 240 -31.33 -13.39 1.00
C ALA A 240 -30.26 -13.96 0.04
N ASP A 241 -30.66 -15.00 -0.69
CA ASP A 241 -30.18 -15.58 -1.95
C ASP A 241 -28.68 -15.74 -2.24
N SER A 242 -28.28 -17.01 -2.30
CA SER A 242 -27.02 -17.49 -2.88
C SER A 242 -27.28 -18.05 -4.28
N SER A 243 -26.89 -17.31 -5.32
CA SER A 243 -26.49 -17.88 -6.62
C SER A 243 -25.90 -16.82 -7.57
N ALA A 244 -24.66 -16.39 -7.33
CA ALA A 244 -23.87 -15.69 -8.37
C ALA A 244 -22.34 -15.70 -8.20
N ALA A 245 -21.75 -16.27 -7.15
CA ALA A 245 -20.31 -16.05 -6.84
C ALA A 245 -19.40 -17.30 -6.93
N ALA A 246 -19.78 -18.33 -7.71
CA ALA A 246 -19.04 -19.61 -7.72
C ALA A 246 -18.35 -19.97 -9.06
N ALA A 247 -18.06 -19.01 -9.93
CA ALA A 247 -17.50 -19.29 -11.27
C ALA A 247 -16.26 -18.46 -11.67
N ALA A 248 -15.30 -18.25 -10.76
CA ALA A 248 -14.01 -17.64 -11.12
C ALA A 248 -12.78 -18.25 -10.41
N ALA A 249 -12.84 -19.52 -9.99
CA ALA A 249 -11.79 -20.15 -9.16
C ALA A 249 -10.92 -21.21 -9.89
N ALA A 250 -10.67 -21.04 -11.19
CA ALA A 250 -9.76 -21.92 -11.93
C ALA A 250 -8.91 -21.12 -12.92
N GLY A 251 -7.69 -20.75 -12.47
CA GLY A 251 -6.71 -19.97 -13.24
C GLY A 251 -6.62 -18.50 -12.84
N ALA A 252 -6.63 -18.17 -11.54
CA ALA A 252 -6.59 -16.78 -11.09
C ALA A 252 -5.25 -16.14 -11.47
N ALA A 253 -5.30 -15.10 -12.31
CA ALA A 253 -4.15 -14.26 -12.62
C ALA A 253 -3.54 -13.68 -11.33
N LEU A 254 -2.23 -13.49 -11.32
CA LEU A 254 -1.53 -12.75 -10.27
C LEU A 254 -2.15 -11.36 -10.11
N GLY A 255 -2.05 -10.77 -8.92
CA GLY A 255 -2.45 -9.38 -8.72
C GLY A 255 -1.63 -8.48 -9.64
N ASP A 256 -2.30 -7.55 -10.32
CA ASP A 256 -1.67 -6.64 -11.26
C ASP A 256 -1.68 -5.22 -10.70
N TRP A 257 -0.52 -4.76 -10.25
CA TRP A 257 -0.33 -3.44 -9.66
C TRP A 257 -0.67 -2.31 -10.66
N GLY A 258 -0.44 -2.50 -11.96
CA GLY A 258 -0.49 -1.43 -12.97
C GLY A 258 -1.89 -1.12 -13.53
N VAL A 259 -2.88 -1.98 -13.31
CA VAL A 259 -4.23 -1.86 -13.92
C VAL A 259 -4.86 -0.49 -13.71
N LEU A 260 -4.71 0.08 -12.52
CA LEU A 260 -5.29 1.39 -12.22
C LEU A 260 -4.64 2.52 -13.03
N ASP A 261 -3.34 2.43 -13.33
CA ASP A 261 -2.64 3.45 -14.13
C ASP A 261 -3.14 3.46 -15.57
N ASP A 262 -3.41 2.29 -16.14
CA ASP A 262 -4.01 2.17 -17.46
C ASP A 262 -5.43 2.76 -17.49
N LEU A 263 -6.24 2.51 -16.46
CA LEU A 263 -7.58 3.06 -16.33
C LEU A 263 -7.58 4.59 -16.20
N LEU A 264 -6.65 5.14 -15.40
CA LEU A 264 -6.48 6.59 -15.22
C LEU A 264 -5.83 7.25 -16.45
N GLY A 265 -4.94 6.56 -17.13
CA GLY A 265 -4.27 7.01 -18.35
C GLY A 265 -5.22 7.06 -19.55
N ALA A 266 -6.07 6.04 -19.72
CA ALA A 266 -7.10 5.99 -20.76
C ALA A 266 -8.21 7.04 -20.58
N SER A 267 -8.32 7.64 -19.39
CA SER A 267 -9.30 8.70 -19.07
C SER A 267 -8.70 10.12 -19.07
N SER A 268 -7.44 10.28 -19.50
CA SER A 268 -6.80 11.60 -19.65
C SER A 268 -7.31 12.36 -20.89
N PRO A 269 -7.43 13.70 -20.82
CA PRO A 269 -8.13 14.53 -21.82
C PRO A 269 -7.43 14.68 -23.18
N ASP A 270 -6.27 14.05 -23.41
CA ASP A 270 -5.59 14.07 -24.71
C ASP A 270 -6.30 13.20 -25.76
N SER A 271 -7.28 12.37 -25.34
CA SER A 271 -8.19 11.66 -26.23
C SER A 271 -9.65 12.07 -25.95
N ALA A 272 -10.17 12.95 -26.82
CA ALA A 272 -11.58 13.33 -27.00
C ALA A 272 -12.11 14.61 -26.30
N SER A 273 -12.76 15.41 -27.16
CA SER A 273 -13.58 16.62 -27.01
C SER A 273 -13.98 17.14 -25.62
N SER A 274 -14.05 18.48 -25.53
CA SER A 274 -14.41 19.39 -24.44
C SER A 274 -15.74 19.15 -23.69
N ALA A 275 -16.02 17.93 -23.23
CA ALA A 275 -17.12 17.61 -22.31
C ALA A 275 -16.62 16.70 -21.17
N GLY A 276 -16.11 17.32 -20.11
CA GLY A 276 -16.08 16.76 -18.75
C GLY A 276 -15.17 15.54 -18.50
N ALA A 277 -13.85 15.68 -18.62
CA ALA A 277 -12.94 14.70 -18.04
C ALA A 277 -13.14 14.64 -16.51
N SER A 278 -13.52 13.47 -15.98
CA SER A 278 -13.60 13.25 -14.54
C SER A 278 -12.20 13.33 -13.94
N SER A 279 -12.04 14.09 -12.86
CA SER A 279 -10.75 14.20 -12.20
C SER A 279 -10.34 12.87 -11.55
N PRO A 280 -9.02 12.59 -11.37
CA PRO A 280 -8.55 11.32 -10.84
C PRO A 280 -9.21 10.94 -9.51
N GLY A 281 -9.33 11.88 -8.58
CA GLY A 281 -10.02 11.64 -7.31
C GLY A 281 -11.48 11.26 -7.45
N LYS A 282 -12.20 11.76 -8.47
CA LYS A 282 -13.58 11.31 -8.74
C LYS A 282 -13.61 9.87 -9.26
N LEU A 283 -12.65 9.48 -10.09
CA LEU A 283 -12.54 8.11 -10.61
C LEU A 283 -12.22 7.12 -9.48
N ILE A 284 -11.31 7.47 -8.57
CA ILE A 284 -11.00 6.69 -7.37
C ILE A 284 -12.22 6.51 -6.48
N LEU A 285 -12.97 7.58 -6.22
CA LEU A 285 -14.20 7.47 -5.43
C LEU A 285 -15.25 6.60 -6.12
N HIS A 286 -15.35 6.69 -7.44
CA HIS A 286 -16.29 5.90 -8.21
C HIS A 286 -15.94 4.40 -8.16
N SER A 287 -14.67 4.04 -8.37
CA SER A 287 -14.22 2.63 -8.32
C SER A 287 -14.44 1.99 -6.96
N LEU A 288 -14.41 2.79 -5.88
CA LEU A 288 -14.66 2.30 -4.53
C LEU A 288 -16.15 2.08 -4.23
N THR A 289 -17.05 2.77 -4.91
CA THR A 289 -18.51 2.64 -4.74
C THR A 289 -19.15 1.57 -5.62
N GLN A 290 -18.48 1.18 -6.71
CA GLN A 290 -18.95 0.12 -7.61
C GLN A 290 -18.48 -1.25 -7.09
N THR A 291 -19.05 -1.70 -6.00
CA THR A 291 -19.00 -3.13 -5.66
C THR A 291 -20.32 -3.76 -6.11
N SER A 292 -20.23 -4.68 -7.09
CA SER A 292 -21.35 -5.52 -7.56
C SER A 292 -21.59 -6.69 -6.62
#